data_AF-A0A1J6HB79-F1
#
_entry.id   AF-A0A1J6HB79-F1
#
_cell.length_a   1.000
_cell.length_b   1.000
_cell.length_c   1.000
_cell.angle_alpha   90.00
_cell.angle_beta   90.00
_cell.angle_gamma   90.00
#
_symmetry.space_group_name_H-M   'P 1'
#
loop_
_entity.id
_entity.type
_entity.pdbx_description
1 polymer ?
#
loop_
_entity_poly.entity_id
_entity_poly.type
_entity_poly.pdbx_seq_one_letter_code
_entity_poly.pdbx_strand_id
1 'polypeptide(L)' 'MKIVIYILAVVQIAIGLLFIVEAPSTQRLMLGTISFGLGSICLGIAVIIGQLDAIRFNRS' A
#
# COMPACT_ATOMS: atom_id res chain seq x y z
N MET A 1 -10.64 3.04 -11.55
CA MET A 1 -9.89 1.87 -11.01
C MET A 1 -8.54 2.26 -10.42
N LYS A 2 -7.68 2.99 -11.15
CA LYS A 2 -6.33 3.44 -10.68
C LYS A 2 -6.35 4.12 -9.31
N ILE A 3 -7.25 5.10 -9.14
CA ILE A 3 -7.44 5.87 -7.90
C ILE A 3 -7.94 5.00 -6.75
N VAL A 4 -8.75 3.98 -7.02
CA VAL A 4 -9.28 3.07 -6.00
C VAL A 4 -8.15 2.22 -5.42
N ILE A 5 -7.23 1.73 -6.27
CA ILE A 5 -6.05 0.95 -5.83
C ILE A 5 -5.11 1.82 -5.00
N TYR A 6 -4.92 3.08 -5.41
CA TYR A 6 -4.10 4.04 -4.66
C TYR A 6 -4.66 4.34 -3.26
N ILE A 7 -5.97 4.58 -3.17
CA ILE A 7 -6.65 4.83 -1.89
C ILE A 7 -6.57 3.61 -0.97
N LEU A 8 -6.82 2.41 -1.51
CA LEU A 8 -6.74 1.17 -0.73
C LEU A 8 -5.33 0.91 -0.18
N ALA A 9 -4.28 1.18 -0.98
CA ALA A 9 -2.89 1.04 -0.55
C ALA A 9 -2.55 2.02 0.59
N VAL A 10 -2.99 3.27 0.49
CA VAL A 10 -2.78 4.29 1.53
C VAL A 10 -3.51 3.92 2.82
N VAL A 11 -4.75 3.43 2.72
CA VAL A 11 -5.54 2.99 3.88
C VAL A 11 -4.87 1.80 4.58
N GLN A 12 -4.34 0.82 3.84
CA GLN A 12 -3.62 -0.32 4.42
C GLN A 12 -2.34 0.09 5.15
N ILE A 13 -1.59 1.06 4.61
CA ILE A 13 -0.38 1.59 5.26
C ILE A 13 -0.75 2.32 6.56
N ALA A 14 -1.81 3.14 6.54
CA ALA A 14 -2.27 3.87 7.73
C ALA A 14 -2.75 2.93 8.84
N ILE A 15 -3.51 1.89 8.47
CA ILE A 15 -3.94 0.83 9.40
C ILE A 15 -2.73 0.11 9.99
N GLY A 16 -1.75 -0.29 9.15
CA GLY A 16 -0.51 -0.91 9.61
C GLY A 16 0.27 -0.05 10.61
N LEU A 17 0.35 1.26 10.37
CA LEU A 17 1.02 2.21 11.28
C LEU A 17 0.31 2.35 12.63
N LEU A 18 -1.02 2.47 12.62
CA LEU A 18 -1.83 2.53 13.85
C LEU A 18 -1.66 1.24 14.66
N PHE A 19 -1.64 0.09 14.00
CA PHE A 19 -1.32 -1.19 14.64
C PHE A 19 0.13 -1.28 15.14
N ILE A 20 1.09 -0.48 14.68
CA ILE A 20 2.45 -0.50 15.25
C ILE A 20 2.55 0.37 16.51
N VAL A 21 1.83 1.49 16.58
CA VAL A 21 2.02 2.52 17.63
C VAL A 21 1.41 2.18 18.99
N GLU A 22 0.29 1.46 19.04
CA GLU A 22 -0.61 1.50 20.21
C GLU A 22 -0.61 0.27 21.17
N ALA A 23 0.22 -0.79 21.05
CA ALA A 23 0.19 -1.83 22.11
C ALA A 23 1.43 -2.68 22.37
N PRO A 24 1.51 -3.25 23.60
CA PRO A 24 2.49 -4.26 23.99
C PRO A 24 2.09 -5.66 23.49
N SER A 25 2.82 -6.22 22.52
CA SER A 25 2.98 -7.68 22.28
C SER A 25 3.59 -7.97 20.90
N THR A 26 4.31 -9.10 20.81
CA THR A 26 4.95 -9.66 19.60
C THR A 26 3.97 -9.91 18.44
N GLN A 27 2.72 -10.26 18.74
CA GLN A 27 1.70 -10.55 17.72
C GLN A 27 1.30 -9.29 16.93
N ARG A 28 1.34 -8.13 17.59
CA ARG A 28 0.98 -6.84 16.99
C ARG A 28 2.09 -6.29 16.09
N LEU A 29 3.36 -6.47 16.47
CA LEU A 29 4.50 -6.17 15.61
C LEU A 29 4.42 -6.97 14.30
N MET A 30 4.04 -8.25 14.39
CA MET A 30 3.89 -9.14 13.25
C MET A 30 2.74 -8.72 12.32
N LEU A 31 1.56 -8.43 12.87
CA LEU A 31 0.40 -7.94 12.10
C LEU A 31 0.64 -6.55 11.48
N GLY A 32 1.31 -5.66 12.21
CA GLY A 32 1.71 -4.34 11.73
C GLY A 32 2.71 -4.40 10.59
N THR A 33 3.75 -5.23 10.70
CA THR A 33 4.75 -5.42 9.63
C THR A 33 4.16 -6.10 8.40
N ILE A 34 3.29 -7.10 8.56
CA ILE A 34 2.62 -7.75 7.42
C ILE A 34 1.70 -6.75 6.71
N SER A 35 0.89 -5.98 7.44
CA SER A 35 0.00 -4.98 6.85
C SER A 35 0.76 -3.84 6.18
N PHE A 36 1.83 -3.35 6.81
CA PHE A 36 2.69 -2.32 6.23
C PHE A 36 3.42 -2.82 4.98
N GLY A 37 3.97 -4.05 5.04
CA GLY A 37 4.63 -4.70 3.91
C GLY A 37 3.68 -4.89 2.73
N LEU A 38 2.50 -5.47 2.96
CA LEU A 38 1.47 -5.63 1.92
C LEU A 38 1.00 -4.28 1.37
N GLY A 39 0.79 -3.28 2.22
CA GLY A 39 0.42 -1.93 1.80
C GLY A 39 1.48 -1.28 0.89
N SER A 40 2.76 -1.46 1.22
CA SER A 40 3.89 -0.94 0.42
C SER A 40 3.99 -1.61 -0.96
N ILE A 41 3.78 -2.93 -1.04
CA ILE A 41 3.75 -3.68 -2.30
C ILE A 41 2.56 -3.22 -3.16
N CYS A 42 1.39 -3.06 -2.54
CA CYS A 42 0.20 -2.60 -3.24
C CYS A 42 0.40 -1.18 -3.82
N LEU A 43 1.06 -0.30 -3.07
CA LEU A 43 1.41 1.05 -3.53
C LEU A 43 2.43 1.01 -4.68
N GLY A 44 3.44 0.15 -4.60
CA GLY A 44 4.41 -0.06 -5.68
C GLY A 44 3.76 -0.56 -6.98
N ILE A 45 2.85 -1.52 -6.89
CA ILE A 45 2.08 -2.02 -8.05
C ILE A 45 1.20 -0.90 -8.63
N ALA A 46 0.55 -0.10 -7.78
CA ALA A 46 -0.27 1.03 -8.22
C ALA A 46 0.56 2.06 -9.02
N VAL A 47 1.79 2.34 -8.58
CA VAL A 47 2.73 3.22 -9.29
C VAL A 47 3.15 2.61 -10.63
N ILE A 48 3.52 1.33 -10.67
CA ILE A 48 3.91 0.65 -11.91
C ILE A 48 2.77 0.69 -12.93
N ILE A 49 1.53 0.40 -12.51
CA ILE A 49 0.35 0.49 -13.38
C ILE A 49 0.17 1.91 -13.89
N GLY A 50 0.31 2.93 -13.02
CA GLY A 50 0.23 4.34 -13.41
C GLY A 50 1.28 4.73 -14.46
N GLN A 51 2.52 4.26 -14.30
CA GLN A 51 3.60 4.49 -15.26
C GLN A 51 3.37 3.75 -16.58
N LEU A 52 2.91 2.49 -16.53
CA LEU A 52 2.57 1.71 -17.73
C LEU A 52 1.47 2.39 -18.54
N ASP A 53 0.50 2.99 -17.86
CA ASP A 53 -0.61 3.70 -18.47
C ASP A 53 -0.14 5.02 -19.11
N ALA A 54 0.73 5.77 -18.43
CA ALA A 54 1.35 6.98 -19.00
C ALA A 54 2.18 6.65 -20.27
N ILE A 55 2.94 5.55 -20.25
CA ILE A 55 3.69 5.08 -21.42
C ILE A 55 2.73 4.64 -22.55
N ARG A 56 1.62 3.96 -22.22
CA ARG A 56 0.60 3.59 -23.21
C ARG A 56 -0.08 4.81 -23.84
N PHE A 57 -0.42 5.82 -23.04
CA PHE A 57 -1.05 7.04 -23.50
C PHE A 57 -0.11 7.92 -24.34
N ASN A 58 1.19 7.94 -24.02
CA ASN A 58 2.20 8.66 -24.78
C ASN A 58 2.59 7.98 -26.11
N ARG A 59 2.12 6.75 -26.35
CA ARG A 59 2.40 5.97 -27.57
C ARG A 59 1.21 5.95 -28.55
N SER A 60 0.09 6.58 -28.19
CA SER A 60 -1.10 6.76 -29.04
C SER A 60 -1.21 8.20 -29.51
#